data_AF-A0AAE0ZRR8-F1
#
_entry.id   AF-A0AAE0ZRR8-F1
#
_cell.length_a   1.000
_cell.length_b   1.000
_cell.length_c   1.000
_cell.angle_alpha   90.00
_cell.angle_beta   90.00
_cell.angle_gamma   90.00
#
_symmetry.space_group_name_H-M   'P 1'
#
loop_
_entity.id
_entity.type
_entity.pdbx_description
1 polymer ?
#
loop_
_entity_poly.entity_id
_entity_poly.type
_entity_poly.pdbx_seq_one_letter_code
_entity_poly.pdbx_strand_id
1 'polypeptide(L)'
;MSDYVKPAAAVILPFVGGFAGSLVTQKNIPTWYEGLKHPSWRPPNRVFGPVWSLLYGSMGYASYLVWRDGGGFGGDAAVPLAWYGSQLALNWAWTPLFFGFHSLKWAFVDIIALWGAISGTIYTFHGINETAAYLMIPYLGWVTFASALNFWHWKNNPSIEEKKD
;
A
#
# COMPACT_ATOMS: atom_id res chain seq x y z
N MET A 1 -31.07 -0.35 -2.17
CA MET A 1 -30.02 -0.57 -3.19
C MET A 1 -28.83 0.41 -3.08
N SER A 2 -28.95 1.51 -2.32
CA SER A 2 -27.92 2.56 -2.16
C SER A 2 -26.78 2.20 -1.19
N ASP A 3 -27.04 1.38 -0.15
CA ASP A 3 -26.10 1.28 0.98
C ASP A 3 -24.87 0.39 0.73
N TYR A 4 -24.90 -0.48 -0.28
CA TYR A 4 -23.78 -1.40 -0.57
C TYR A 4 -22.78 -0.87 -1.60
N VAL A 5 -23.11 0.20 -2.34
CA VAL A 5 -22.25 0.72 -3.43
C VAL A 5 -20.97 1.36 -2.88
N LYS A 6 -21.10 2.10 -1.77
CA LYS A 6 -19.98 2.82 -1.14
C LYS A 6 -18.95 1.86 -0.48
N PRO A 7 -19.36 0.84 0.29
CA PRO A 7 -18.41 -0.17 0.78
C PRO A 7 -17.87 -1.06 -0.35
N ALA A 8 -18.67 -1.41 -1.37
CA ALA A 8 -18.16 -2.12 -2.54
C ALA A 8 -17.07 -1.32 -3.27
N ALA A 9 -17.22 0.01 -3.38
CA ALA A 9 -16.18 0.88 -3.91
C ALA A 9 -14.92 0.85 -3.04
N ALA A 10 -15.02 0.90 -1.71
CA ALA A 10 -13.88 0.79 -0.80
C ALA A 10 -13.12 -0.54 -0.89
N VAL A 11 -13.82 -1.62 -1.25
CA VAL A 11 -13.24 -2.95 -1.52
C VAL A 11 -12.61 -3.04 -2.90
N ILE A 12 -13.22 -2.43 -3.92
CA ILE A 12 -12.77 -2.54 -5.32
C ILE A 12 -11.62 -1.56 -5.62
N LEU A 13 -11.64 -0.37 -5.02
CA LEU A 13 -10.64 0.68 -5.23
C LEU A 13 -9.20 0.16 -5.09
N PRO A 14 -8.82 -0.57 -4.01
CA PRO A 14 -7.47 -1.10 -3.86
C PRO A 14 -7.03 -2.01 -5.00
N PHE A 15 -7.93 -2.84 -5.52
CA PHE A 15 -7.63 -3.70 -6.66
C PHE A 15 -7.40 -2.91 -7.95
N VAL A 16 -8.11 -1.80 -8.15
CA VAL A 16 -7.93 -0.94 -9.33
C VAL A 16 -6.54 -0.29 -9.32
N GLY A 17 -6.13 0.31 -8.20
CA GLY A 17 -4.81 0.91 -8.11
C GLY A 17 -3.69 -0.13 -8.07
N GLY A 18 -3.92 -1.27 -7.43
CA GLY A 18 -3.01 -2.42 -7.48
C GLY A 18 -2.78 -2.95 -8.89
N PHE A 19 -3.85 -3.07 -9.68
CA PHE A 19 -3.78 -3.49 -11.07
C PHE A 19 -3.06 -2.46 -11.94
N ALA A 20 -3.42 -1.17 -11.82
CA ALA A 20 -2.76 -0.09 -12.54
C ALA A 20 -1.26 0.00 -12.20
N GLY A 21 -0.92 -0.12 -10.91
CA GLY A 21 0.45 -0.16 -10.43
C GLY A 21 1.21 -1.37 -10.99
N SER A 22 0.60 -2.55 -10.98
CA SER A 22 1.19 -3.77 -11.53
C SER A 22 1.56 -3.63 -13.02
N LEU A 23 0.75 -2.94 -13.83
CA LEU A 23 1.08 -2.70 -15.24
C LEU A 23 2.34 -1.83 -15.43
N VAL A 24 2.52 -0.83 -14.56
CA VAL A 24 3.72 0.04 -14.57
C VAL A 24 4.94 -0.72 -14.04
N THR A 25 4.78 -1.48 -12.96
CA THR A 25 5.84 -2.30 -12.37
C THR A 25 6.34 -3.36 -13.34
N GLN A 26 5.45 -4.12 -14.01
CA GLN A 26 5.85 -5.18 -14.93
C GLN A 26 6.66 -4.67 -16.12
N LYS A 27 6.38 -3.45 -16.62
CA LYS A 27 7.16 -2.83 -17.71
C LYS A 27 8.55 -2.38 -17.27
N ASN A 28 8.71 -1.92 -16.03
CA ASN A 28 9.98 -1.40 -15.51
C ASN A 28 10.86 -2.48 -14.83
N ILE A 29 10.29 -3.65 -14.51
CA ILE A 29 11.05 -4.77 -13.93
C ILE A 29 12.26 -5.16 -14.81
N PRO A 30 12.08 -5.55 -16.09
CA PRO A 30 13.20 -6.04 -16.90
C PRO A 30 14.12 -4.94 -17.44
N THR A 31 13.68 -3.67 -17.44
CA THR A 31 14.43 -2.57 -18.07
C THR A 31 15.28 -1.78 -17.08
N TRP A 32 14.73 -1.44 -15.91
CA TRP A 32 15.40 -0.59 -14.92
C TRP A 32 15.65 -1.33 -13.61
N TYR A 33 14.64 -2.03 -13.11
CA TYR A 33 14.69 -2.61 -11.77
C TYR A 33 15.72 -3.75 -11.67
N GLU A 34 15.85 -4.62 -12.68
CA GLU A 34 16.89 -5.67 -12.71
C GLU A 34 18.32 -5.10 -12.78
N GLY A 35 18.48 -3.86 -13.25
CA GLY A 35 19.78 -3.16 -13.25
C GLY A 35 20.19 -2.59 -11.88
N LEU A 36 19.27 -2.56 -10.90
CA LEU A 36 19.59 -2.15 -9.54
C LEU A 36 20.43 -3.21 -8.84
N LYS A 37 21.27 -2.78 -7.91
CA LYS A 37 21.76 -3.70 -6.89
C LYS A 37 20.54 -4.18 -6.08
N HIS A 38 20.49 -5.48 -5.78
CA HIS A 38 19.44 -6.10 -4.98
C HIS A 38 20.04 -6.78 -3.75
N PRO A 39 19.35 -6.79 -2.60
CA PRO A 39 19.77 -7.59 -1.46
C PRO A 39 19.52 -9.08 -1.72
N SER A 40 20.36 -9.94 -1.14
CA SER A 40 20.22 -11.41 -1.23
C SER A 40 18.96 -11.97 -0.56
N TRP A 41 18.36 -11.22 0.36
CA TRP A 41 17.13 -11.58 1.08
C TRP A 41 15.85 -11.17 0.36
N ARG A 42 15.94 -10.57 -0.85
CA ARG A 42 14.76 -10.17 -1.62
C ARG A 42 14.03 -11.39 -2.18
N PRO A 43 12.70 -11.51 -1.98
CA PRO A 43 11.94 -12.59 -2.58
C PRO A 43 11.85 -12.41 -4.10
N PRO A 44 11.57 -13.49 -4.86
CA PRO A 44 11.36 -13.40 -6.30
C PRO A 44 10.23 -12.43 -6.66
N ASN A 45 10.35 -11.71 -7.78
CA ASN A 45 9.34 -10.76 -8.27
C ASN A 45 7.91 -11.35 -8.33
N ARG A 46 7.81 -12.66 -8.61
CA ARG A 46 6.54 -13.40 -8.71
C ARG A 46 5.78 -13.47 -7.38
N VAL A 47 6.45 -13.31 -6.24
CA VAL A 47 5.83 -13.36 -4.90
C VAL A 47 5.08 -12.06 -4.58
N PHE A 48 5.54 -10.92 -5.12
CA PHE A 48 4.94 -9.62 -4.81
C PHE A 48 3.47 -9.53 -5.26
N GLY A 49 3.13 -10.03 -6.46
CA GLY A 49 1.76 -9.97 -7.00
C GLY A 49 0.71 -10.69 -6.14
N PRO A 50 0.91 -11.99 -5.80
CA PRO A 50 0.02 -12.73 -4.92
C PRO A 50 -0.12 -12.11 -3.53
N VAL A 51 0.99 -11.65 -2.94
CA VAL A 51 0.94 -11.00 -1.61
C VAL A 51 0.09 -9.74 -1.66
N TRP A 52 0.31 -8.85 -2.63
CA TRP A 52 -0.51 -7.65 -2.77
C TRP A 52 -1.98 -7.96 -3.03
N SER A 53 -2.29 -9.01 -3.78
CA SER A 53 -3.67 -9.44 -4.03
C SER A 53 -4.37 -9.89 -2.75
N LEU A 54 -3.68 -10.65 -1.89
CA LEU A 54 -4.21 -11.05 -0.58
C LEU A 54 -4.39 -9.84 0.34
N LEU A 55 -3.44 -8.91 0.34
CA LEU A 55 -3.50 -7.68 1.15
C LEU A 55 -4.64 -6.77 0.71
N TYR A 56 -4.85 -6.57 -0.59
CA TYR A 56 -5.99 -5.79 -1.09
C TYR A 56 -7.33 -6.45 -0.74
N GLY A 57 -7.39 -7.78 -0.74
CA GLY A 57 -8.54 -8.52 -0.25
C GLY A 57 -8.81 -8.28 1.24
N SER A 58 -7.77 -8.38 2.08
CA SER A 58 -7.93 -8.18 3.53
C SER A 58 -8.25 -6.73 3.89
N MET A 59 -7.63 -5.75 3.21
CA MET A 59 -7.92 -4.33 3.33
C MET A 59 -9.37 -4.00 2.97
N GLY A 60 -9.83 -4.50 1.82
CA GLY A 60 -11.21 -4.32 1.39
C GLY A 60 -12.19 -4.90 2.40
N TYR A 61 -11.96 -6.14 2.84
CA TYR A 61 -12.85 -6.78 3.82
C TYR A 61 -12.82 -6.07 5.19
N ALA A 62 -11.66 -5.64 5.67
CA ALA A 62 -11.54 -4.83 6.88
C ALA A 62 -12.33 -3.52 6.79
N SER A 63 -12.25 -2.82 5.65
CA SER A 63 -13.03 -1.59 5.42
C SER A 63 -14.55 -1.85 5.45
N TYR A 64 -15.00 -3.00 4.94
CA TYR A 64 -16.41 -3.39 4.98
C TYR A 64 -16.89 -3.67 6.41
N LEU A 65 -16.08 -4.36 7.23
CA LEU A 65 -16.40 -4.64 8.63
C LEU A 65 -16.55 -3.34 9.44
N VAL A 66 -15.63 -2.40 9.27
CA VAL A 66 -15.70 -1.09 9.94
C VAL A 66 -16.91 -0.29 9.50
N TRP A 67 -17.22 -0.29 8.20
CA TRP A 67 -18.42 0.36 7.70
C TRP A 67 -19.70 -0.23 8.27
N ARG A 68 -19.80 -1.58 8.33
CA ARG A 68 -20.98 -2.29 8.83
C ARG A 68 -21.18 -2.05 10.32
N ASP A 69 -20.12 -2.14 11.10
CA ASP A 69 -20.21 -2.13 12.56
C ASP A 69 -20.16 -0.72 13.15
N GLY A 70 -19.60 0.26 12.42
CA GLY A 70 -19.54 1.68 12.82
C GLY A 70 -20.70 2.54 12.31
N GLY A 71 -21.85 1.94 11.95
CA GLY A 71 -23.06 2.68 11.55
C GLY A 71 -23.00 3.34 10.17
N GLY A 72 -22.11 2.90 9.30
CA GLY A 72 -21.93 3.43 7.95
C GLY A 72 -21.32 4.83 7.89
N PHE A 73 -21.44 5.50 6.74
CA PHE A 73 -20.79 6.81 6.50
C PHE A 73 -21.41 7.99 7.30
N GLY A 74 -22.52 7.75 8.00
CA GLY A 74 -23.15 8.75 8.87
C GLY A 74 -22.81 8.57 10.36
N GLY A 75 -22.08 7.52 10.71
CA GLY A 75 -21.69 7.19 12.09
C GLY A 75 -20.18 7.28 12.30
N ASP A 76 -19.69 6.56 13.31
CA ASP A 76 -18.30 6.60 13.74
C ASP A 76 -17.31 6.07 12.69
N ALA A 77 -17.79 5.31 11.69
CA ALA A 77 -16.96 4.77 10.60
C ALA A 77 -16.47 5.82 9.58
N ALA A 78 -17.02 7.04 9.55
CA ALA A 78 -16.65 8.05 8.55
C ALA A 78 -15.16 8.45 8.63
N VAL A 79 -14.65 8.73 9.84
CA VAL A 79 -13.26 9.16 10.06
C VAL A 79 -12.26 8.01 9.78
N PRO A 80 -12.47 6.78 10.28
CA PRO A 80 -11.59 5.66 9.96
C PRO A 80 -11.56 5.33 8.46
N LEU A 81 -12.70 5.40 7.77
CA LEU A 81 -12.75 5.20 6.32
C LEU A 81 -12.05 6.32 5.53
N ALA A 82 -12.04 7.55 6.05
CA ALA A 82 -11.24 8.64 5.46
C ALA A 82 -9.73 8.36 5.60
N TRP A 83 -9.27 7.90 6.78
CA TRP A 83 -7.90 7.44 6.98
C TRP A 83 -7.52 6.30 6.04
N TYR A 84 -8.44 5.33 5.86
CA TYR A 84 -8.29 4.25 4.89
C TYR A 84 -8.11 4.79 3.45
N GLY A 85 -8.86 5.82 3.06
CA GLY A 85 -8.68 6.50 1.77
C GLY A 85 -7.30 7.15 1.62
N SER A 86 -6.81 7.83 2.67
CA SER A 86 -5.49 8.47 2.67
C SER A 86 -4.34 7.46 2.54
N GLN A 87 -4.37 6.34 3.28
CA GLN A 87 -3.36 5.30 3.10
C GLN A 87 -3.41 4.70 1.69
N LEU A 88 -4.58 4.64 1.05
CA LEU A 88 -4.71 4.06 -0.29
C LEU A 88 -4.11 4.98 -1.34
N ALA A 89 -4.31 6.30 -1.19
CA ALA A 89 -3.68 7.29 -2.05
C ALA A 89 -2.14 7.22 -1.97
N LEU A 90 -1.58 7.08 -0.75
CA LEU A 90 -0.15 6.86 -0.56
C LEU A 90 0.32 5.54 -1.20
N ASN A 91 -0.43 4.46 -1.03
CA ASN A 91 -0.13 3.18 -1.67
C ASN A 91 -0.04 3.30 -3.20
N TRP A 92 -0.92 4.08 -3.82
CA TRP A 92 -0.92 4.31 -5.26
C TRP A 92 0.18 5.27 -5.70
N ALA A 93 0.54 6.26 -4.88
CA ALA A 93 1.62 7.20 -5.15
C ALA A 93 3.01 6.53 -5.17
N TRP A 94 3.20 5.46 -4.40
CA TRP A 94 4.47 4.75 -4.35
C TRP A 94 4.94 4.23 -5.71
N THR A 95 4.03 3.61 -6.49
CA THR A 95 4.38 3.00 -7.79
C THR A 95 4.96 3.98 -8.81
N PRO A 96 4.32 5.13 -9.12
CA PRO A 96 4.91 6.13 -10.00
C PRO A 96 6.16 6.79 -9.41
N LEU A 97 6.29 6.96 -8.09
CA LEU A 97 7.51 7.48 -7.48
C LEU A 97 8.71 6.54 -7.69
N PHE A 98 8.51 5.23 -7.45
CA PHE A 98 9.56 4.23 -7.55
C PHE A 98 9.88 3.84 -8.99
N PHE A 99 8.88 3.47 -9.79
CA PHE A 99 9.06 2.96 -11.15
C PHE A 99 8.88 4.00 -12.26
N GLY A 100 8.11 5.06 -12.03
CA GLY A 100 7.91 6.11 -13.03
C GLY A 100 9.03 7.14 -12.99
N PHE A 101 9.22 7.74 -11.83
CA PHE A 101 10.24 8.75 -11.63
C PHE A 101 11.61 8.16 -11.32
N HIS A 102 11.74 6.88 -10.96
CA HIS A 102 13.02 6.29 -10.52
C HIS A 102 13.66 7.04 -9.33
N SER A 103 12.86 7.60 -8.42
CA SER A 103 13.38 8.34 -7.26
C SER A 103 13.29 7.48 -6.00
N LEU A 104 14.42 6.88 -5.64
CA LEU A 104 14.52 5.96 -4.50
C LEU A 104 14.29 6.68 -3.17
N LYS A 105 14.82 7.90 -2.99
CA LYS A 105 14.56 8.72 -1.80
C LYS A 105 13.08 9.06 -1.64
N TRP A 106 12.42 9.56 -2.68
CA TRP A 106 11.00 9.95 -2.58
C TRP A 106 10.09 8.73 -2.37
N ALA A 107 10.38 7.60 -3.03
CA ALA A 107 9.67 6.36 -2.78
C ALA A 107 9.89 5.83 -1.35
N PHE A 108 11.07 6.03 -0.76
CA PHE A 108 11.32 5.72 0.64
C PHE A 108 10.55 6.64 1.61
N VAL A 109 10.50 7.94 1.34
CA VAL A 109 9.71 8.87 2.17
C VAL A 109 8.22 8.52 2.11
N ASP A 110 7.71 8.23 0.91
CA ASP A 110 6.31 7.85 0.70
C ASP A 110 5.96 6.54 1.42
N ILE A 111 6.80 5.51 1.36
CA ILE A 111 6.50 4.23 2.03
C ILE A 111 6.54 4.35 3.57
N ILE A 112 7.34 5.25 4.12
CA ILE A 112 7.32 5.57 5.56
C ILE A 112 6.04 6.33 5.94
N ALA A 113 5.61 7.28 5.11
CA ALA A 113 4.33 7.97 5.31
C ALA A 113 3.16 6.98 5.23
N LEU A 114 3.18 6.05 4.26
CA LEU A 114 2.22 4.96 4.13
C LEU A 114 2.20 4.09 5.39
N TRP A 115 3.35 3.69 5.90
CA TRP A 115 3.45 2.90 7.14
C TRP A 115 2.76 3.59 8.33
N GLY A 116 2.95 4.91 8.47
CA GLY A 116 2.28 5.72 9.49
C GLY A 116 0.77 5.76 9.28
N ALA A 117 0.31 5.96 8.04
CA ALA A 117 -1.11 5.97 7.69
C ALA A 117 -1.79 4.62 7.94
N ILE A 118 -1.11 3.50 7.66
CA ILE A 118 -1.60 2.15 7.98
C ILE A 118 -1.75 1.97 9.49
N SER A 119 -0.74 2.39 10.26
CA SER A 119 -0.78 2.32 11.72
C SER A 119 -1.94 3.13 12.30
N GLY A 120 -2.18 4.34 11.78
CA GLY A 120 -3.34 5.16 12.15
C GLY A 120 -4.67 4.51 11.74
N THR A 121 -4.72 3.86 10.59
CA THR A 121 -5.89 3.09 10.14
C THR A 121 -6.17 1.91 11.07
N ILE A 122 -5.15 1.16 11.48
CA ILE A 122 -5.29 0.06 12.44
C ILE A 122 -5.83 0.56 13.78
N TYR A 123 -5.25 1.64 14.31
CA TYR A 123 -5.68 2.24 15.58
C TYR A 123 -7.14 2.69 15.54
N THR A 124 -7.54 3.37 14.47
CA THR A 124 -8.92 3.84 14.29
C THR A 124 -9.90 2.70 14.00
N PHE A 125 -9.49 1.66 13.26
CA PHE A 125 -10.29 0.47 13.01
C PHE A 125 -10.54 -0.33 14.28
N HIS A 126 -9.53 -0.42 15.17
CA HIS A 126 -9.64 -1.13 16.44
C HIS A 126 -10.74 -0.55 17.33
N GLY A 127 -10.95 0.76 17.29
CA GLY A 127 -12.02 1.42 18.06
C GLY A 127 -13.44 1.05 17.61
N ILE A 128 -13.61 0.50 16.40
CA ILE A 128 -14.91 0.11 15.85
C ILE A 128 -15.05 -1.41 15.77
N ASN A 129 -14.04 -2.08 15.20
CA ASN A 129 -14.02 -3.53 15.02
C ASN A 129 -12.59 -4.06 15.13
N GLU A 130 -12.31 -4.82 16.20
CA GLU A 130 -11.00 -5.43 16.45
C GLU A 130 -10.56 -6.40 15.33
N THR A 131 -11.51 -7.15 14.75
CA THR A 131 -11.21 -8.08 13.66
C THR A 131 -10.70 -7.33 12.42
N ALA A 132 -11.27 -6.17 12.10
CA ALA A 132 -10.81 -5.32 11.01
C ALA A 132 -9.38 -4.80 11.24
N ALA A 133 -9.05 -4.44 12.48
CA ALA A 133 -7.70 -4.05 12.85
C ALA A 133 -6.70 -5.21 12.69
N TYR A 134 -7.06 -6.41 13.14
CA TYR A 134 -6.21 -7.60 13.00
C TYR A 134 -5.96 -7.99 11.53
N LEU A 135 -6.96 -7.83 10.66
CA LEU A 135 -6.82 -8.07 9.22
C LEU A 135 -5.83 -7.13 8.51
N MET A 136 -5.57 -5.98 9.11
CA MET A 136 -4.62 -4.97 8.62
C MET A 136 -3.19 -5.19 9.16
N ILE A 137 -2.99 -6.02 10.19
CA ILE A 137 -1.64 -6.32 10.73
C ILE A 137 -0.72 -6.98 9.68
N PRO A 138 -1.15 -7.99 8.90
CA PRO A 138 -0.33 -8.57 7.84
C PRO A 138 0.13 -7.51 6.83
N TYR A 139 -0.71 -6.51 6.56
CA TYR A 139 -0.36 -5.41 5.68
C TYR A 139 0.76 -4.54 6.26
N LEU A 140 0.67 -4.17 7.54
CA LEU A 140 1.74 -3.42 8.22
C LEU A 140 3.06 -4.20 8.23
N GLY A 141 3.02 -5.52 8.44
CA GLY A 141 4.18 -6.39 8.36
C GLY A 141 4.83 -6.38 6.98
N TRP A 142 4.02 -6.48 5.93
CA TRP A 142 4.50 -6.40 4.54
C TRP A 142 5.10 -5.03 4.20
N VAL A 143 4.47 -3.93 4.62
CA VAL A 143 5.01 -2.59 4.37
C VAL A 143 6.28 -2.34 5.16
N THR A 144 6.44 -2.92 6.36
CA THR A 144 7.71 -2.89 7.10
C THR A 144 8.84 -3.54 6.29
N PHE A 145 8.58 -4.72 5.71
CA PHE A 145 9.51 -5.39 4.81
C PHE A 145 9.83 -4.55 3.56
N ALA A 146 8.81 -3.98 2.94
CA ALA A 146 8.99 -3.13 1.75
C ALA A 146 9.75 -1.82 2.06
N SER A 147 9.58 -1.24 3.24
CA SER A 147 10.35 -0.08 3.71
C SER A 147 11.83 -0.42 3.86
N ALA A 148 12.17 -1.60 4.39
CA ALA A 148 13.54 -2.08 4.45
C ALA A 148 14.16 -2.26 3.06
N LEU A 149 13.39 -2.78 2.08
CA LEU A 149 13.84 -2.87 0.68
C LEU A 149 14.08 -1.49 0.07
N ASN A 150 13.16 -0.55 0.24
CA ASN A 150 13.29 0.81 -0.29
C ASN A 150 14.52 1.51 0.30
N PHE A 151 14.75 1.39 1.61
CA PHE A 151 15.94 1.92 2.27
C PHE A 151 17.23 1.29 1.70
N TRP A 152 17.24 -0.03 1.52
CA TRP A 152 18.39 -0.72 0.95
C TRP A 152 18.67 -0.23 -0.48
N HIS A 153 17.64 -0.12 -1.32
CA HIS A 153 17.78 0.38 -2.69
C HIS A 153 18.34 1.79 -2.71
N TRP A 154 17.77 2.70 -1.91
CA TRP A 154 18.24 4.08 -1.80
C TRP A 154 19.71 4.16 -1.39
N LYS A 155 20.10 3.43 -0.33
CA LYS A 155 21.48 3.47 0.20
C LYS A 155 22.52 2.86 -0.76
N ASN A 156 22.15 1.83 -1.52
CA ASN A 156 23.11 1.07 -2.34
C ASN A 156 23.13 1.46 -3.83
N ASN A 157 22.26 2.38 -4.26
CA ASN A 157 22.19 2.86 -5.65
C ASN A 157 22.25 4.40 -5.73
N PRO A 158 23.26 5.08 -5.15
CA PRO A 158 23.36 6.54 -5.12
C PRO A 158 23.49 7.16 -6.53
N SER A 159 24.11 6.45 -7.48
CA SER A 159 24.31 6.91 -8.87
C SER A 159 23.03 7.13 -9.66
N ILE A 160 21.87 6.70 -9.16
CA ILE A 160 20.56 6.94 -9.79
C ILE A 160 20.00 8.30 -9.37
N GLU A 161 20.36 8.80 -8.18
CA GLU A 161 19.97 10.14 -7.74
C GLU A 161 20.86 11.19 -8.42
N GLU A 162 22.17 10.93 -8.52
CA GLU A 162 23.14 11.84 -9.16
C GLU A 162 22.88 12.09 -10.65
N LYS A 163 22.21 11.18 -11.36
CA LYS A 163 21.87 11.37 -12.79
C LYS A 163 20.70 12.31 -13.03
N LYS A 164 20.04 12.81 -11.99
CA LYS A 164 18.90 13.71 -12.09
C LYS A 164 19.21 15.16 -11.75
N ASP A 165 20.38 15.42 -11.16
CA ASP A 165 20.91 16.76 -10.89
C ASP A 165 21.81 17.22 -12.06
#